data_AF-A0AAV6TKB7-F1
#
_entry.id   AF-A0AAV6TKB7-F1
#
_cell.length_a   1.000
_cell.length_b   1.000
_cell.length_c   1.000
_cell.angle_alpha   90.00
_cell.angle_beta   90.00
_cell.angle_gamma   90.00
#
_symmetry.space_group_name_H-M   'P 1'
#
loop_
_entity.id
_entity.type
_entity.pdbx_description
1 polymer ?
#
loop_
_entity_poly.entity_id
_entity_poly.type
_entity_poly.pdbx_seq_one_letter_code
_entity_poly.pdbx_strand_id
1 'polypeptide(L)'
;ELENIKKSSDRCQVILIQADVTNKEDVKSLRNSIEEIVGDKGLNLLINNAGALRMGSFENLTEEDMLYHFKTNTVGPVTVFKEMLPLLVKGDHFKPNGIAIKTYELFQVKVLNISSMAGSIGDLGEIPLELVESTISYRTSKVWS
;
A
#
# COMPACT_ATOMS: atom_id res chain seq x y z
N GLU A 1 -18.45 1.01 -7.58
CA GLU A 1 -17.55 -0.08 -8.00
C GLU A 1 -17.27 -1.07 -6.87
N LEU A 2 -16.70 -0.64 -5.73
CA LEU A 2 -16.38 -1.52 -4.59
C LEU A 2 -17.58 -2.32 -4.04
N GLU A 3 -18.75 -1.68 -3.93
CA GLU A 3 -19.99 -2.36 -3.50
C GLU A 3 -20.41 -3.48 -4.48
N ASN A 4 -20.11 -3.33 -5.76
CA ASN A 4 -20.40 -4.37 -6.75
C ASN A 4 -19.45 -5.55 -6.57
N ILE A 5 -18.15 -5.30 -6.34
CA ILE A 5 -17.16 -6.35 -6.03
C ILE A 5 -17.59 -7.16 -4.81
N LYS A 6 -18.04 -6.47 -3.75
CA LYS A 6 -18.56 -7.11 -2.54
C LYS A 6 -19.77 -7.99 -2.84
N LYS A 7 -20.72 -7.51 -3.64
CA LYS A 7 -21.94 -8.24 -4.02
C LYS A 7 -21.67 -9.43 -4.93
N SER A 8 -20.66 -9.36 -5.80
CA SER A 8 -20.31 -10.42 -6.75
C SER A 8 -19.37 -11.49 -6.18
N SER A 9 -18.99 -11.39 -4.90
CA SER A 9 -18.04 -12.31 -4.28
C SER A 9 -18.75 -13.48 -3.60
N ASP A 10 -18.80 -14.63 -4.28
CA ASP A 10 -19.47 -15.83 -3.77
C ASP A 10 -18.53 -16.75 -2.96
N ARG A 11 -17.21 -16.58 -3.11
CA ARG A 11 -16.19 -17.50 -2.55
C ARG A 11 -15.38 -16.92 -1.41
N CYS A 12 -15.44 -15.61 -1.20
CA CYS A 12 -14.75 -14.96 -0.09
C CYS A 12 -15.59 -13.80 0.48
N GLN A 13 -15.35 -13.50 1.74
CA GLN A 13 -15.95 -12.35 2.39
C GLN A 13 -15.16 -11.09 2.01
N VAL A 14 -15.85 -10.09 1.47
CA VAL A 14 -15.29 -8.77 1.17
C VAL A 14 -15.86 -7.76 2.14
N ILE A 15 -14.98 -7.10 2.90
CA ILE A 15 -15.36 -6.07 3.88
C ILE A 15 -14.76 -4.75 3.40
N LEU A 16 -15.60 -3.72 3.32
CA LEU A 16 -15.20 -2.39 2.92
C LEU A 16 -15.04 -1.54 4.17
N ILE A 17 -13.86 -0.96 4.36
CA ILE A 17 -13.55 -0.06 5.47
C ILE A 17 -12.94 1.19 4.84
N GLN A 18 -13.53 2.34 5.13
CA GLN A 18 -13.00 3.63 4.66
C GLN A 18 -11.83 4.05 5.54
N ALA A 19 -10.72 4.48 4.93
CA ALA A 19 -9.57 5.04 5.63
C ALA A 19 -8.77 5.96 4.71
N ASP A 20 -8.27 7.08 5.26
CA ASP A 20 -7.20 7.87 4.65
C ASP A 20 -5.85 7.47 5.25
N VAL A 21 -4.96 6.89 4.43
CA VAL A 21 -3.62 6.45 4.86
C VAL A 21 -2.70 7.59 5.28
N THR A 22 -3.06 8.84 4.97
CA THR A 22 -2.35 10.06 5.38
C THR A 22 -2.84 10.61 6.72
N ASN A 23 -3.92 10.06 7.27
CA ASN A 23 -4.50 10.42 8.56
C ASN A 23 -4.23 9.30 9.59
N LYS A 24 -3.45 9.63 10.62
CA LYS A 24 -3.06 8.65 11.65
C LYS A 24 -4.24 8.11 12.45
N GLU A 25 -5.25 8.92 12.72
CA GLU A 25 -6.42 8.48 13.48
C GLU A 25 -7.32 7.56 12.66
N ASP A 26 -7.42 7.79 11.35
CA ASP A 26 -8.09 6.88 10.42
C ASP A 26 -7.37 5.53 10.36
N VAL A 27 -6.04 5.53 10.29
CA VAL A 27 -5.24 4.29 10.26
C VAL A 27 -5.37 3.50 11.57
N LYS A 28 -5.42 4.17 12.72
CA LYS A 28 -5.72 3.53 14.02
C LYS A 28 -7.13 2.94 14.05
N SER A 29 -8.11 3.70 13.58
CA SER A 29 -9.51 3.25 13.48
C SER A 29 -9.64 2.03 12.57
N LEU A 30 -8.95 2.06 11.43
CA LEU A 30 -8.84 0.93 10.51
C LEU A 30 -8.28 -0.31 11.22
N ARG A 31 -7.21 -0.15 12.02
CA ARG A 31 -6.61 -1.27 12.77
C ARG A 31 -7.58 -1.86 13.80
N ASN A 32 -8.30 -1.01 14.53
CA ASN A 32 -9.34 -1.48 15.46
C ASN A 32 -10.41 -2.31 14.72
N SER A 33 -10.93 -1.79 13.60
CA SER A 33 -11.95 -2.51 12.83
C SER A 33 -11.44 -3.83 12.26
N ILE A 34 -10.20 -3.88 11.76
CA ILE A 34 -9.60 -5.13 11.28
C ILE A 34 -9.42 -6.11 12.45
N GLU A 35 -8.96 -5.65 13.60
CA GLU A 35 -8.76 -6.48 14.80
C GLU A 35 -10.06 -7.14 15.26
N GLU A 36 -11.18 -6.40 15.27
CA GLU A 36 -12.51 -6.96 15.57
C GLU A 36 -12.94 -8.06 14.59
N ILE A 37 -12.54 -7.94 13.32
CA ILE A 37 -12.88 -8.90 12.26
C ILE A 37 -12.03 -10.16 12.36
N VAL A 38 -10.70 -10.02 12.52
CA VAL A 38 -9.76 -11.14 12.42
C VAL A 38 -9.47 -11.80 13.78
N GLY A 39 -9.62 -11.05 14.88
CA GLY A 39 -9.34 -11.51 16.24
C GLY A 39 -7.93 -12.12 16.37
N ASP A 40 -7.85 -13.27 17.05
CA ASP A 40 -6.58 -13.97 17.29
C ASP A 40 -5.94 -14.57 16.03
N LYS A 41 -6.68 -14.65 14.92
CA LYS A 41 -6.12 -15.11 13.64
C LYS A 41 -5.16 -14.10 13.03
N GLY A 42 -5.24 -12.83 13.44
CA GLY A 42 -4.40 -11.76 12.93
C GLY A 42 -4.52 -11.53 11.41
N LEU A 43 -3.54 -10.80 10.87
CA LEU A 43 -3.44 -10.46 9.46
C LEU A 43 -2.27 -11.23 8.83
N ASN A 44 -2.45 -11.77 7.63
CA ASN A 44 -1.43 -12.54 6.91
C ASN A 44 -0.86 -11.80 5.69
N LEU A 45 -1.62 -10.88 5.11
CA LEU A 45 -1.21 -10.14 3.93
C LEU A 45 -1.64 -8.68 4.07
N LEU A 46 -0.68 -7.77 3.95
CA LEU A 46 -0.92 -6.34 3.80
C LEU A 46 -0.48 -5.91 2.40
N ILE A 47 -1.40 -5.34 1.63
CA ILE A 47 -1.10 -4.75 0.32
C ILE A 47 -1.29 -3.25 0.43
N ASN A 48 -0.18 -2.51 0.50
CA ASN A 48 -0.19 -1.05 0.43
C ASN A 48 -0.32 -0.64 -1.04
N ASN A 49 -1.56 -0.44 -1.48
CA ASN A 49 -1.90 -0.01 -2.84
C ASN A 49 -2.43 1.44 -2.90
N ALA A 50 -2.77 2.04 -1.76
CA ALA A 50 -3.21 3.44 -1.74
C ALA A 50 -2.08 4.32 -2.30
N GLY A 51 -2.38 4.97 -3.42
CA GLY A 51 -1.43 5.80 -4.15
C GLY A 51 -2.13 6.99 -4.77
N ALA A 52 -1.41 8.09 -4.89
CA ALA A 52 -1.90 9.34 -5.44
C ALA A 52 -0.90 9.94 -6.41
N LEU A 53 -1.41 10.45 -7.53
CA LEU A 53 -0.66 11.08 -8.60
C LEU A 53 -1.37 12.36 -9.01
N ARG A 54 -0.61 13.47 -9.04
CA ARG A 54 -1.00 14.76 -9.58
C ARG A 54 -0.03 14.95 -10.73
N MET A 55 -0.59 15.01 -11.93
CA MET A 55 0.18 15.20 -13.14
C MET A 55 0.52 16.69 -13.25
N GLY A 56 1.72 16.98 -13.74
CA GLY A 56 2.20 18.34 -13.89
C GLY A 56 3.59 18.37 -14.52
N SER A 57 3.93 19.49 -15.15
CA SER A 57 5.29 19.72 -15.64
C SER A 57 6.20 20.18 -14.50
N PHE A 58 7.51 20.10 -14.68
CA PHE A 58 8.47 20.55 -13.69
C PHE A 58 8.32 22.05 -13.36
N GLU A 59 7.99 22.88 -14.35
CA GLU A 59 7.83 24.32 -14.19
C GLU A 59 6.66 24.70 -13.28
N ASN A 60 5.64 23.85 -13.21
CA ASN A 60 4.44 24.07 -12.41
C ASN A 60 4.44 23.28 -11.10
N LEU A 61 5.50 22.51 -10.82
CA LEU A 61 5.59 21.70 -9.62
C LEU A 61 5.69 22.56 -8.36
N THR A 62 4.82 22.30 -7.40
CA THR A 62 4.85 22.96 -6.10
C THR A 62 5.41 22.05 -5.01
N GLU A 63 5.86 22.66 -3.90
CA GLU A 63 6.20 21.90 -2.68
C GLU A 63 5.00 21.09 -2.18
N GLU A 64 3.79 21.65 -2.26
CA GLU A 64 2.57 20.97 -1.84
C GLU A 64 2.34 19.67 -2.62
N ASP A 65 2.56 19.68 -3.94
CA ASP A 65 2.41 18.50 -4.77
C ASP A 65 3.44 17.42 -4.40
N MET A 66 4.70 17.81 -4.18
CA MET A 66 5.74 16.88 -3.71
C MET A 66 5.38 16.27 -2.35
N LEU A 67 4.94 17.09 -1.40
CA LEU A 67 4.52 16.62 -0.08
C LEU A 67 3.27 15.73 -0.17
N TYR A 68 2.33 16.04 -1.06
CA TYR A 68 1.14 15.24 -1.30
C TYR A 68 1.49 13.81 -1.77
N HIS A 69 2.39 13.69 -2.75
CA HIS A 69 2.91 12.38 -3.21
C HIS A 69 3.66 11.67 -2.10
N PHE A 70 4.59 12.35 -1.44
CA PHE A 70 5.42 11.75 -0.41
C PHE A 70 4.59 11.27 0.79
N LYS A 71 3.59 12.05 1.20
CA LYS A 71 2.71 11.71 2.32
C LYS A 71 1.88 10.46 2.01
N THR A 72 1.33 10.36 0.80
CA THR A 72 0.45 9.23 0.43
C THR A 72 1.25 7.99 0.04
N ASN A 73 2.20 8.13 -0.89
CA ASN A 73 2.85 6.99 -1.56
C ASN A 73 4.05 6.45 -0.78
N THR A 74 4.64 7.25 0.12
CA THR A 74 5.83 6.86 0.88
C THR A 74 5.53 6.74 2.37
N VAL A 75 5.03 7.82 3.00
CA VAL A 75 4.73 7.83 4.44
C VAL A 75 3.50 6.97 4.76
N GLY A 76 2.50 6.95 3.89
CA GLY A 76 1.28 6.15 4.03
C GLY A 76 1.55 4.67 4.25
N PRO A 77 2.22 3.95 3.32
CA PRO A 77 2.56 2.54 3.48
C PRO A 77 3.32 2.23 4.78
N VAL A 78 4.27 3.09 5.18
CA VAL A 78 5.01 2.93 6.43
C VAL A 78 4.11 3.11 7.65
N THR A 79 3.21 4.09 7.62
CA THR A 79 2.27 4.36 8.71
C THR A 79 1.30 3.21 8.90
N VAL A 80 0.70 2.73 7.80
CA VAL A 80 -0.20 1.56 7.81
C VAL A 80 0.54 0.32 8.30
N PHE A 81 1.73 0.03 7.76
CA PHE A 81 2.50 -1.14 8.20
C PHE A 81 2.82 -1.10 9.70
N LYS A 82 3.29 0.05 10.22
CA LYS A 82 3.57 0.22 11.65
C LYS A 82 2.34 -0.05 12.51
N GLU A 83 1.19 0.49 12.13
CA GLU A 83 -0.04 0.30 12.90
C GLU A 83 -0.55 -1.15 12.82
N MET A 84 -0.43 -1.82 11.67
CA MET A 84 -0.90 -3.20 11.47
C MET A 84 0.08 -4.26 12.00
N LEU A 85 1.30 -3.87 12.37
CA LEU A 85 2.35 -4.80 12.81
C LEU A 85 1.89 -5.77 13.92
N PRO A 86 1.14 -5.36 14.96
CA PRO A 86 0.65 -6.29 15.97
C PRO A 86 -0.28 -7.37 15.39
N LEU A 87 -1.13 -7.02 14.43
CA LEU A 87 -2.04 -7.99 13.78
C LEU A 87 -1.28 -8.93 12.86
N LEU A 88 -0.27 -8.40 12.16
CA LEU A 88 0.64 -9.18 11.33
C LEU A 88 1.39 -10.22 12.18
N VAL A 89 1.96 -9.81 13.32
CA VAL A 89 2.63 -10.73 14.25
C VAL A 89 1.66 -11.80 14.81
N LYS A 90 0.42 -11.43 15.15
CA LYS A 90 -0.62 -12.41 15.54
C LYS A 90 -0.86 -13.43 14.43
N GLY A 91 -0.93 -12.98 13.18
CA GLY A 91 -1.15 -13.85 12.01
C GLY A 91 -0.04 -14.84 11.76
N ASP A 92 1.22 -14.42 11.92
CA ASP A 92 2.40 -15.30 11.77
C ASP A 92 2.43 -16.42 12.81
N HIS A 93 1.99 -16.11 14.04
CA HIS A 93 2.00 -17.05 15.15
C HIS A 93 0.73 -17.89 15.29
N PHE A 94 -0.30 -17.62 14.47
CA PHE A 94 -1.56 -18.35 14.54
C PHE A 94 -1.39 -19.81 14.09
N LYS A 95 -1.62 -20.74 15.02
CA LYS A 95 -1.58 -22.19 14.77
C LYS A 95 -2.99 -22.77 14.92
N PRO A 96 -3.71 -23.08 13.83
CA PRO A 96 -4.98 -23.78 13.96
C PRO A 96 -4.73 -25.17 14.59
N ASN A 97 -5.56 -25.52 15.58
CA ASN A 97 -5.38 -26.70 16.43
C ASN A 97 -4.98 -27.98 15.65
N GLY A 98 -3.80 -28.52 15.96
CA GLY A 98 -3.45 -29.93 15.71
C GLY A 98 -2.80 -30.32 14.38
N ILE A 99 -2.53 -29.38 13.45
CA ILE A 99 -1.87 -29.73 12.18
C ILE A 99 -0.35 -29.48 12.28
N ALA A 100 0.38 -30.53 12.64
CA ALA A 100 1.85 -30.60 12.61
C ALA A 100 2.40 -30.89 11.20
N ILE A 101 1.85 -30.25 10.17
CA ILE A 101 2.40 -30.30 8.82
C ILE A 101 3.26 -29.04 8.63
N LYS A 102 4.30 -29.13 7.80
CA LYS A 102 5.18 -28.04 7.33
C LYS A 102 4.46 -26.89 6.60
N THR A 103 3.20 -26.61 6.95
CA THR A 103 2.37 -25.52 6.43
C THR A 103 2.81 -24.14 6.89
N TYR A 104 3.76 -24.02 7.83
CA TYR A 104 4.33 -22.73 8.23
C TYR A 104 5.07 -22.00 7.09
N GLU A 105 5.48 -22.70 6.03
CA GLU A 105 6.03 -22.06 4.82
C GLU A 105 4.96 -21.39 3.95
N LEU A 106 3.69 -21.81 4.06
CA LEU A 106 2.57 -21.27 3.27
C LEU A 106 1.86 -20.07 3.93
N PHE A 107 1.94 -19.95 5.26
CA PHE A 107 1.29 -18.89 6.04
C PHE A 107 2.26 -17.80 6.50
N GLN A 108 3.29 -17.52 5.70
CA GLN A 108 4.16 -16.40 5.99
C GLN A 108 3.39 -15.09 5.83
N VAL A 109 3.54 -14.23 6.83
CA VAL A 109 3.06 -12.86 6.73
C VAL A 109 3.81 -12.13 5.62
N LYS A 110 3.08 -11.47 4.73
CA LYS A 110 3.65 -10.70 3.62
C LYS A 110 3.15 -9.26 3.62
N VAL A 111 4.08 -8.35 3.34
CA VAL A 111 3.77 -6.93 3.12
C VAL A 111 4.21 -6.60 1.70
N LEU A 112 3.25 -6.23 0.86
CA LEU A 112 3.48 -5.84 -0.52
C LEU A 112 3.21 -4.35 -0.65
N ASN A 113 4.22 -3.59 -1.10
CA ASN A 113 4.05 -2.19 -1.47
C ASN A 113 3.95 -2.12 -2.98
N ILE A 114 2.82 -1.64 -3.49
CA ILE A 114 2.65 -1.42 -4.92
C ILE A 114 3.37 -0.12 -5.28
N SER A 115 4.41 -0.24 -6.09
CA SER A 115 5.21 0.88 -6.60
C SER A 115 5.02 1.04 -8.11
N SER A 116 5.90 1.79 -8.77
CA SER A 116 5.86 2.01 -10.21
C SER A 116 7.27 2.06 -10.80
N MET A 117 7.40 1.65 -12.06
CA MET A 117 8.61 1.85 -12.87
C MET A 117 9.01 3.34 -12.94
N ALA A 118 8.04 4.26 -12.87
CA ALA A 118 8.28 5.70 -12.77
C ALA A 118 9.13 6.13 -11.56
N GLY A 119 9.20 5.31 -10.51
CA GLY A 119 10.05 5.56 -9.35
C GLY A 119 11.49 5.01 -9.50
N SER A 120 11.78 4.25 -10.56
CA SER A 120 13.12 3.69 -10.79
C SER A 120 14.04 4.76 -11.35
N ILE A 121 15.11 5.10 -10.63
CA ILE A 121 16.12 6.07 -11.07
C ILE A 121 16.91 5.54 -12.27
N GLY A 122 17.13 4.22 -12.35
CA GLY A 122 17.90 3.57 -13.41
C GLY A 122 17.14 3.46 -14.74
N ASP A 123 15.81 3.35 -14.67
CA ASP A 123 14.99 2.99 -15.84
C ASP A 123 14.21 4.18 -16.40
N LEU A 124 14.43 5.41 -15.90
CA LEU A 124 13.77 6.62 -16.42
C LEU A 124 14.04 6.87 -17.91
N GLY A 125 15.16 6.37 -18.44
CA GLY A 125 15.48 6.45 -19.86
C GLY A 125 14.62 5.56 -20.76
N GLU A 126 13.89 4.61 -20.17
CA GLU A 126 13.03 3.66 -20.90
C GLU A 126 11.57 4.14 -21.01
N ILE A 127 11.20 5.19 -20.27
CA ILE A 127 9.86 5.77 -20.30
C ILE A 127 9.78 6.79 -21.45
N PRO A 128 8.74 6.75 -22.31
CA PRO A 128 8.56 7.73 -23.38
C PRO A 128 8.62 9.16 -22.84
N LEU A 129 9.45 10.01 -23.46
CA LEU A 129 9.76 11.36 -22.96
C LEU A 129 8.49 12.22 -22.75
N GLU A 130 7.53 12.14 -23.67
CA GLU A 130 6.25 12.85 -23.58
C GLU A 130 5.45 12.46 -22.33
N LEU A 131 5.46 11.18 -21.96
CA LEU A 131 4.80 10.69 -20.75
C LEU A 131 5.56 11.13 -19.49
N VAL A 132 6.89 11.21 -19.55
CA VAL A 132 7.70 11.69 -18.42
C VAL A 132 7.44 13.18 -18.17
N GLU A 133 7.46 14.00 -19.22
CA GLU A 133 7.27 15.46 -19.14
C GLU A 133 5.88 15.85 -18.62
N SER A 134 4.85 15.09 -18.97
CA SER A 134 3.48 15.36 -18.54
C SER A 134 3.13 14.79 -17.15
N THR A 135 3.89 13.81 -16.64
CA THR A 135 3.44 12.94 -15.54
C THR A 135 4.39 12.93 -14.33
N ILE A 136 5.70 13.09 -14.54
CA ILE A 136 6.71 12.98 -13.47
C ILE A 136 7.47 14.30 -13.38
N SER A 137 6.94 15.21 -12.58
CA SER A 137 7.44 16.58 -12.54
C SER A 137 8.85 16.68 -11.94
N TYR A 138 9.25 15.84 -10.98
CA TYR A 138 10.56 15.92 -10.32
C TYR A 138 11.56 14.84 -10.82
N ARG A 139 12.28 15.12 -11.91
CA ARG A 139 13.36 14.26 -12.42
C ARG A 139 14.72 14.68 -11.86
N THR A 140 15.22 14.00 -10.83
CA THR A 140 16.58 14.21 -10.31
C THR A 140 17.49 13.03 -10.65
N SER A 141 17.86 12.87 -11.92
CA SER A 141 19.00 12.02 -12.27
C SER A 141 19.82 12.65 -13.39
N LYS A 142 21.13 12.39 -13.36
CA LYS A 142 22.14 12.92 -14.28
C LYS A 142 21.90 12.36 -15.69
N VAL A 143 21.04 13.01 -16.48
CA VAL A 143 20.87 12.67 -17.90
C VAL A 143 21.10 13.90 -18.78
N TRP A 144 21.84 14.88 -18.26
CA TRP A 144 22.34 16.04 -19.00
C TRP A 144 23.83 15.90 -19.35
N SER A 145 24.29 14.67 -19.64
CA SER A 145 25.64 14.41 -20.15
C SER A 145 25.59 13.58 -21.41
#